data_AF-A0A847BLJ5-F1
#
_entry.id   AF-A0A847BLJ5-F1
#
_cell.length_a   1.000
_cell.length_b   1.000
_cell.length_c   1.000
_cell.angle_alpha   90.00
_cell.angle_beta   90.00
_cell.angle_gamma   90.00
#
_symmetry.space_group_name_H-M   'P 1'
#
loop_
_entity.id
_entity.type
_entity.pdbx_description
1 polymer ?
#
loop_
_entity_poly.entity_id
_entity_poly.type
_entity_poly.pdbx_seq_one_letter_code
_entity_poly.pdbx_strand_id
1 'polypeptide(L)'
;MKLNAKRIKRHMVKTYKFWQLNLRLLAIAEDQKKYLADVSDKLPESDSGYLAFAYLDEQLYIAFLGTIDDETDEYEFFDTKEVLTIPAASVPKLLVRLIKMNDELSKNEFIQQVLQNQFNNVLAMSTLTIRALDPVRDPKVPTRLRASHIKDEEKIKELIELHNMRQSALQEAEEKAAAAAKKAKKAKKKHREKLEEAAEAAEEEIEEVYEDESLLPEIDISDELEKLLQELWIYDLTPANNGSWRANLEKGIKGTDLKAGNLVHVDLRFVELEDEEIALAFVDPEADVEDIKINVTSHRATRLPWRKAYELECITNQDFHETYYLGRNGEDNKLFNKIIDDIRHGRLDPAMYLDLVQKDDVALDFSRELYRCRHCGDLHVTRRLRLVTEDSTLSEPYYCPKCGERSSPVNRVHIASLNCPVCHRPLDMKPEKVWYASDEEDDSILLED
;
A
#
# COMPACT_ATOMS: atom_id res chain seq x y z
N MET A 1 9.66 12.46 28.97
CA MET A 1 8.20 12.43 28.69
C MET A 1 7.75 10.99 28.52
N LYS A 2 6.51 10.55 28.81
CA LYS A 2 6.15 9.10 28.81
C LYS A 2 5.33 8.63 27.60
N LEU A 3 5.74 7.54 26.94
CA LEU A 3 4.98 6.87 25.89
C LEU A 3 3.90 5.97 26.50
N ASN A 4 2.64 6.33 26.33
CA ASN A 4 1.51 5.50 26.74
C ASN A 4 1.23 4.40 25.70
N ALA A 5 2.11 3.39 25.59
CA ALA A 5 1.96 2.30 24.62
C ALA A 5 2.06 0.91 25.26
N LYS A 6 1.20 -0.03 24.81
CA LYS A 6 1.34 -1.46 25.15
C LYS A 6 2.64 -2.00 24.55
N ARG A 7 3.52 -2.56 25.38
CA ARG A 7 4.66 -3.36 24.92
C ARG A 7 4.13 -4.67 24.33
N ILE A 8 4.31 -4.84 23.01
CA ILE A 8 4.62 -6.08 22.27
C ILE A 8 4.23 -5.86 20.80
N LYS A 9 5.25 -5.59 19.97
CA LYS A 9 5.74 -6.40 18.84
C LYS A 9 6.97 -5.66 18.28
N ARG A 10 8.10 -6.34 18.22
CA ARG A 10 9.29 -5.86 17.50
C ARG A 10 9.09 -6.24 16.03
N HIS A 11 9.28 -5.28 15.14
CA HIS A 11 8.99 -5.38 13.72
C HIS A 11 10.26 -5.14 12.93
N MET A 12 10.56 -5.97 11.94
CA MET A 12 11.71 -5.73 11.06
C MET A 12 11.33 -4.66 10.04
N VAL A 13 12.11 -3.60 9.96
CA VAL A 13 11.85 -2.48 9.04
C VAL A 13 11.70 -2.98 7.59
N LYS A 14 12.53 -3.95 7.19
CA LYS A 14 12.51 -4.54 5.85
C LYS A 14 11.28 -5.40 5.54
N THR A 15 10.66 -6.05 6.53
CA THR A 15 9.53 -6.98 6.28
C THR A 15 8.19 -6.27 6.13
N TYR A 16 8.16 -4.96 6.37
CA TYR A 16 6.94 -4.17 6.21
C TYR A 16 6.92 -3.54 4.81
N LYS A 17 5.81 -3.77 4.12
CA LYS A 17 5.45 -3.01 2.93
C LYS A 17 5.51 -1.51 3.28
N PHE A 18 6.25 -0.70 2.54
CA PHE A 18 6.65 0.66 2.97
C PHE A 18 5.47 1.56 3.40
N TRP A 19 4.28 1.38 2.83
CA TRP A 19 3.06 2.12 3.19
C TRP A 19 2.57 1.84 4.62
N GLN A 20 2.95 0.71 5.20
CA GLN A 20 2.61 0.36 6.58
C GLN A 20 3.52 1.05 7.61
N LEU A 21 4.72 1.49 7.19
CA LEU A 21 5.67 2.23 8.01
C LEU A 21 5.66 3.74 7.72
N ASN A 22 5.18 4.17 6.55
CA ASN A 22 5.09 5.58 6.23
C ASN A 22 4.23 6.32 7.28
N LEU A 23 4.73 7.47 7.75
CA LEU A 23 4.11 8.31 8.77
C LEU A 23 3.88 7.55 10.08
N ARG A 24 4.89 6.81 10.55
CA ARG A 24 4.86 6.08 11.82
C ARG A 24 6.03 6.49 12.71
N LEU A 25 5.75 6.65 14.00
CA LEU A 25 6.78 6.77 15.02
C LEU A 25 7.35 5.39 15.36
N LEU A 26 8.66 5.36 15.56
CA LEU A 26 9.45 4.17 15.79
C LEU A 26 10.24 4.32 17.10
N ALA A 27 10.24 3.27 17.91
CA ALA A 27 11.16 3.09 19.03
C ALA A 27 12.23 2.10 18.57
N ILE A 28 13.48 2.56 18.57
CA ILE A 28 14.65 1.73 18.33
C ILE A 28 15.26 1.45 19.69
N ALA A 29 15.22 0.19 20.11
CA ALA A 29 15.74 -0.18 21.41
C ALA A 29 17.28 -0.06 21.48
N GLU A 30 17.83 0.11 22.68
CA GLU A 30 19.27 0.26 22.88
C GLU A 30 20.07 -0.90 22.26
N ASP A 31 19.58 -2.13 22.45
CA ASP A 31 20.18 -3.37 21.91
C ASP A 31 20.18 -3.45 20.38
N GLN A 32 19.39 -2.60 19.71
CA GLN A 32 19.29 -2.50 18.26
C GLN A 32 20.24 -1.46 17.66
N LYS A 33 20.85 -0.58 18.47
CA LYS A 33 21.80 0.45 17.99
C LYS A 33 23.03 -0.13 17.29
N LYS A 34 23.39 -1.38 17.57
CA LYS A 34 24.44 -2.12 16.84
C LYS A 34 24.16 -2.24 15.33
N TYR A 35 22.90 -2.20 14.91
CA TYR A 35 22.51 -2.20 13.50
C TYR A 35 22.54 -0.80 12.86
N LEU A 36 22.83 0.23 13.66
CA LEU A 36 23.05 1.60 13.23
C LEU A 36 24.55 1.97 13.22
N ALA A 37 25.46 1.00 13.44
CA ALA A 37 26.89 1.25 13.61
C ALA A 37 27.51 2.03 12.44
N ASP A 38 27.11 1.71 11.20
CA ASP A 38 27.62 2.36 9.97
C ASP A 38 27.19 3.83 9.83
N VAL A 39 26.22 4.28 10.63
CA VAL A 39 25.71 5.66 10.69
C VAL A 39 25.84 6.28 12.09
N SER A 40 26.43 5.55 13.04
CA SER A 40 26.49 5.92 14.46
C SER A 40 27.28 7.20 14.70
N ASP A 41 28.34 7.46 13.94
CA ASP A 41 29.15 8.68 14.04
C ASP A 41 28.38 9.97 13.71
N LYS A 42 27.21 9.86 13.07
CA LYS A 42 26.35 11.00 12.73
C LYS A 42 25.11 11.10 13.63
N LEU A 43 24.82 10.04 14.39
CA LEU A 43 23.69 10.01 15.31
C LEU A 43 24.03 10.79 16.58
N PRO A 44 23.10 11.59 17.12
CA PRO A 44 23.31 12.20 18.42
C PRO A 44 23.61 11.12 19.47
N GLU A 45 24.63 11.36 20.31
CA GLU A 45 24.99 10.42 21.37
C GLU A 45 23.80 10.18 22.31
N SER A 46 23.63 8.92 22.70
CA SER A 46 22.56 8.51 23.60
C SER A 46 23.03 7.28 24.37
N ASP A 47 22.74 7.22 25.66
CA ASP A 47 22.93 6.02 26.49
C ASP A 47 21.70 5.10 26.47
N SER A 48 20.63 5.54 25.81
CA SER A 48 19.38 4.78 25.66
C SER A 48 19.06 4.51 24.18
N GLY A 49 17.87 3.98 23.90
CA GLY A 49 17.35 3.82 22.55
C GLY A 49 17.07 5.15 21.84
N TYR A 50 16.56 5.06 20.60
CA TYR A 50 16.14 6.22 19.82
C TYR A 50 14.63 6.27 19.55
N LEU A 51 14.09 7.47 19.65
CA LEU A 51 12.80 7.85 19.10
C LEU A 51 12.99 8.32 17.66
N ALA A 52 12.29 7.71 16.72
CA ALA A 52 12.40 8.02 15.31
C ALA A 52 11.04 8.14 14.61
N PHE A 53 11.01 8.70 13.42
CA PHE A 53 9.82 8.85 12.57
C PHE A 53 10.12 8.36 11.16
N ALA A 54 9.35 7.40 10.68
CA ALA A 54 9.45 6.90 9.32
C ALA A 54 8.57 7.73 8.39
N TYR A 55 9.16 8.16 7.29
CA TYR A 55 8.46 8.90 6.26
C TYR A 55 9.02 8.57 4.89
N LEU A 56 8.18 8.65 3.88
CA LEU A 56 8.51 8.44 2.50
C LEU A 56 8.78 9.78 1.83
N ASP A 57 9.97 9.92 1.27
CA ASP A 57 10.43 11.07 0.50
C ASP A 57 11.30 10.53 -0.63
N GLU A 58 10.64 10.20 -1.73
CA GLU A 58 11.14 9.38 -2.83
C GLU A 58 11.55 7.94 -2.44
N GLN A 59 12.27 7.73 -1.34
CA GLN A 59 12.52 6.46 -0.66
C GLN A 59 12.11 6.55 0.82
N LEU A 60 11.99 5.39 1.50
CA LEU A 60 11.61 5.38 2.90
C LEU A 60 12.81 5.83 3.76
N TYR A 61 12.63 6.91 4.51
CA TYR A 61 13.60 7.46 5.45
C TYR A 61 13.16 7.24 6.90
N ILE A 62 14.15 7.20 7.79
CA ILE A 62 13.99 7.19 9.24
C ILE A 62 14.63 8.46 9.77
N ALA A 63 13.81 9.37 10.32
CA ALA A 63 14.23 10.59 11.00
C ALA A 63 14.42 10.33 12.49
N PHE A 64 15.55 10.70 13.07
CA PHE A 64 15.83 10.54 14.50
C PHE A 64 15.43 11.81 15.24
N LEU A 65 14.38 11.71 16.05
CA LEU A 65 13.77 12.84 16.73
C LEU A 65 14.25 13.00 18.16
N GLY A 66 14.71 11.92 18.79
CA GLY A 66 15.08 11.94 20.20
C GLY A 66 15.60 10.63 20.74
N THR A 67 15.74 10.57 22.06
CA THR A 67 16.08 9.37 22.82
C THR A 67 14.81 8.73 23.39
N ILE A 68 14.90 7.44 23.67
CA ILE A 68 13.86 6.69 24.38
C ILE A 68 14.50 5.72 25.37
N ASP A 69 13.99 5.67 26.58
CA ASP A 69 14.28 4.67 27.59
C ASP A 69 13.30 3.50 27.42
N ASP A 70 13.83 2.33 27.07
CA ASP A 70 13.06 1.11 26.84
C ASP A 70 12.46 0.52 28.12
N GLU A 71 12.97 0.87 29.30
CA GLU A 71 12.50 0.40 30.60
C GLU A 71 11.38 1.26 31.15
N THR A 72 11.50 2.58 31.03
CA THR A 72 10.51 3.53 31.57
C THR A 72 9.48 4.00 30.54
N ASP A 73 9.72 3.71 29.25
CA ASP A 73 9.00 4.28 28.10
C ASP A 73 9.09 5.80 28.06
N GLU A 74 10.12 6.39 28.67
CA GLU A 74 10.33 7.83 28.64
C GLU A 74 11.13 8.24 27.41
N TYR A 75 10.77 9.35 26.77
CA TYR A 75 11.46 9.93 25.62
C TYR A 75 11.77 11.40 25.85
N GLU A 76 12.80 11.87 25.16
CA GLU A 76 13.19 13.27 25.09
C GLU A 76 13.60 13.60 23.66
N PHE A 77 13.16 14.74 23.13
CA PHE A 77 13.61 15.20 21.82
C PHE A 77 15.06 15.65 21.87
N PHE A 78 15.77 15.51 20.77
CA PHE A 78 17.09 16.13 20.64
C PHE A 78 16.95 17.65 20.59
N ASP A 79 17.82 18.35 21.31
CA ASP A 79 17.96 19.81 21.23
C ASP A 79 18.86 20.21 20.04
N THR A 80 18.62 19.60 18.88
CA THR A 80 19.40 19.84 17.66
C THR A 80 18.53 20.55 16.63
N LYS A 81 19.08 21.59 15.99
CA LYS A 81 18.39 22.34 14.93
C LYS A 81 18.15 21.51 13.67
N GLU A 82 18.95 20.48 13.45
CA GLU A 82 18.84 19.58 12.30
C GLU A 82 18.38 18.20 12.77
N VAL A 83 17.38 17.66 12.08
CA VAL A 83 16.89 16.29 12.28
C VAL A 83 17.70 15.38 11.37
N LEU A 84 18.44 14.45 11.96
CA LEU A 84 19.18 13.46 11.19
C LEU A 84 18.22 12.45 10.55
N THR A 85 18.41 12.17 9.27
CA THR A 85 17.63 11.19 8.52
C THR A 85 18.54 10.16 7.86
N ILE A 86 18.10 8.89 7.82
CA ILE A 86 18.80 7.82 7.11
C ILE A 86 17.83 7.04 6.21
N PRO A 87 18.27 6.52 5.05
CA PRO A 87 17.45 5.61 4.26
C PRO A 87 17.18 4.31 5.02
N ALA A 88 15.93 3.86 5.08
CA ALA A 88 15.54 2.62 5.74
C ALA A 88 16.27 1.39 5.15
N ALA A 89 16.61 1.43 3.85
CA ALA A 89 17.37 0.39 3.16
C ALA A 89 18.79 0.19 3.72
N SER A 90 19.37 1.21 4.36
CA SER A 90 20.69 1.13 4.99
C SER A 90 20.70 0.26 6.26
N VAL A 91 19.53 -0.01 6.84
CA VAL A 91 19.38 -0.70 8.13
C VAL A 91 18.45 -1.92 8.02
N PRO A 92 18.73 -2.89 7.13
CA PRO A 92 17.79 -3.94 6.73
C PRO A 92 17.42 -4.92 7.85
N LYS A 93 18.24 -5.01 8.91
CA LYS A 93 18.04 -5.91 10.06
C LYS A 93 17.52 -5.21 11.30
N LEU A 94 17.20 -3.91 11.20
CA LEU A 94 16.75 -3.12 12.34
C LEU A 94 15.35 -3.58 12.79
N LEU A 95 15.24 -3.93 14.07
CA LEU A 95 13.95 -4.17 14.71
C LEU A 95 13.47 -2.89 15.38
N VAL A 96 12.25 -2.49 15.08
CA VAL A 96 11.62 -1.30 15.64
C VAL A 96 10.31 -1.67 16.32
N ARG A 97 9.94 -0.92 17.35
CA ARG A 97 8.59 -0.95 17.91
C ARG A 97 7.82 0.23 17.33
N LEU A 98 6.64 -0.02 16.79
CA LEU A 98 5.76 1.06 16.35
C LEU A 98 5.20 1.78 17.57
N ILE A 99 5.41 3.09 17.63
CA ILE A 99 4.92 3.96 18.69
C ILE A 99 3.67 4.65 18.18
N LYS A 100 2.68 4.79 19.07
CA LYS A 100 1.48 5.58 18.82
C LYS A 100 1.81 7.05 18.95
N MET A 101 1.44 7.85 17.96
CA MET A 101 1.56 9.30 18.04
C MET A 101 0.72 9.79 19.22
N ASN A 102 1.29 10.64 20.09
CA ASN A 102 0.55 11.32 21.15
C ASN A 102 0.47 12.82 20.80
N ASP A 103 -0.31 13.59 21.56
CA ASP A 103 -0.58 15.01 21.32
C ASP A 103 0.68 15.89 21.28
N GLU A 104 1.79 15.43 21.87
CA GLU A 104 3.06 16.14 21.89
C GLU A 104 3.92 15.79 20.68
N LEU A 105 4.01 14.49 20.35
CA LEU A 105 4.68 14.00 19.16
C LEU A 105 4.02 14.52 17.87
N SER A 106 2.69 14.65 17.86
CA SER A 106 1.97 15.21 16.70
C SER A 106 2.31 16.69 16.47
N LYS A 107 2.69 17.44 17.51
CA LYS A 107 3.04 18.86 17.41
C LYS A 107 4.51 19.10 17.03
N ASN A 108 5.31 18.05 16.88
CA ASN A 108 6.68 18.19 16.46
C ASN A 108 6.76 18.82 15.06
N GLU A 109 7.54 19.91 14.92
CA GLU A 109 7.61 20.72 13.70
C GLU A 109 8.03 19.91 12.47
N PHE A 110 9.00 18.99 12.62
CA PHE A 110 9.46 18.13 11.54
C PHE A 110 8.35 17.18 11.07
N ILE A 111 7.61 16.58 12.01
CA ILE A 111 6.48 15.69 11.68
C ILE A 111 5.41 16.47 10.89
N GLN A 112 5.05 17.67 11.35
CA GLN A 112 4.07 18.53 10.67
C GLN A 112 4.54 18.92 9.26
N GLN A 113 5.80 19.30 9.12
CA GLN A 113 6.38 19.63 7.81
C GLN A 113 6.35 18.42 6.85
N VAL A 114 6.72 17.23 7.32
CA VAL A 114 6.69 16.01 6.51
C VAL A 114 5.27 15.64 6.10
N LEU A 115 4.30 15.72 7.02
CA LEU A 115 2.90 15.50 6.72
C LEU A 115 2.42 16.47 5.63
N GLN A 116 2.77 17.75 5.74
CA GLN A 116 2.44 18.78 4.75
C GLN A 116 3.13 18.55 3.39
N ASN A 117 4.37 18.07 3.38
CA ASN A 117 5.10 17.78 2.15
C ASN A 117 4.55 16.56 1.42
N GLN A 118 4.21 15.49 2.15
CA GLN A 118 3.58 14.32 1.53
C GLN A 118 2.19 14.65 1.01
N PHE A 119 1.46 15.50 1.75
CA PHE A 119 0.21 16.10 1.33
C PHE A 119 0.35 16.85 -0.01
N ASN A 120 1.39 17.67 -0.20
CA ASN A 120 1.59 18.40 -1.46
C ASN A 120 1.94 17.48 -2.64
N ASN A 121 2.33 16.21 -2.39
CA ASN A 121 2.85 15.27 -3.38
C ASN A 121 2.01 13.98 -3.50
N VAL A 122 0.73 14.01 -3.13
CA VAL A 122 -0.14 12.81 -3.02
C VAL A 122 -0.16 11.92 -4.27
N LEU A 123 -0.14 12.52 -5.46
CA LEU A 123 -0.06 11.80 -6.74
C LEU A 123 1.23 11.00 -6.91
N ALA A 124 2.37 11.62 -6.59
CA ALA A 124 3.65 10.90 -6.60
C ALA A 124 3.66 9.80 -5.54
N MET A 125 3.04 10.05 -4.37
CA MET A 125 2.98 9.12 -3.25
C MET A 125 2.10 7.89 -3.49
N SER A 126 0.98 8.04 -4.21
CA SER A 126 0.10 6.91 -4.58
C SER A 126 0.85 5.91 -5.48
N THR A 127 1.67 6.44 -6.40
CA THR A 127 2.45 5.62 -7.34
C THR A 127 3.66 4.95 -6.70
N LEU A 128 4.11 5.40 -5.52
CA LEU A 128 5.21 4.75 -4.80
C LEU A 128 4.85 3.32 -4.37
N THR A 129 3.56 2.98 -4.26
CA THR A 129 3.09 1.60 -4.00
C THR A 129 3.46 0.65 -5.11
N ILE A 130 3.30 1.11 -6.34
CA ILE A 130 3.67 0.37 -7.56
C ILE A 130 5.19 0.33 -7.72
N ARG A 131 5.88 1.44 -7.43
CA ARG A 131 7.36 1.53 -7.49
C ARG A 131 8.06 0.63 -6.48
N ALA A 132 7.42 0.30 -5.35
CA ALA A 132 7.99 -0.62 -4.37
C ALA A 132 7.86 -2.10 -4.77
N LEU A 133 7.06 -2.40 -5.80
CA LEU A 133 6.95 -3.72 -6.39
C LEU A 133 7.97 -3.91 -7.54
N ASP A 134 8.82 -2.92 -7.84
CA ASP A 134 9.95 -3.07 -8.78
C ASP A 134 11.20 -3.56 -8.02
N PRO A 135 11.57 -4.85 -8.13
CA PRO A 135 12.72 -5.41 -7.42
C PRO A 135 14.08 -4.91 -7.95
N VAL A 136 14.12 -4.22 -9.11
CA VAL A 136 15.37 -3.77 -9.79
C VAL A 136 15.53 -2.24 -9.74
N ARG A 137 14.80 -1.58 -8.84
CA ARG A 137 14.80 -0.12 -8.67
C ARG A 137 16.21 0.47 -8.45
N ASP A 138 16.47 1.61 -9.08
CA ASP A 138 17.65 2.44 -8.79
C ASP A 138 17.47 3.15 -7.43
N PRO A 139 18.27 2.82 -6.40
CA PRO A 139 18.16 3.43 -5.08
C PRO A 139 18.57 4.91 -5.07
N LYS A 140 19.22 5.42 -6.12
CA LYS A 140 19.68 6.81 -6.22
C LYS A 140 18.73 7.70 -7.00
N VAL A 141 17.85 7.13 -7.84
CA VAL A 141 16.86 7.88 -8.62
C VAL A 141 15.47 7.28 -8.42
N PRO A 142 14.89 7.47 -7.23
CA PRO A 142 13.63 6.86 -6.82
C PRO A 142 12.40 7.21 -7.67
N THR A 143 12.42 8.29 -8.46
CA THR A 143 11.37 8.69 -9.41
C THR A 143 11.44 7.97 -10.75
N ARG A 144 12.54 7.24 -11.00
CA ARG A 144 12.83 6.50 -12.22
C ARG A 144 12.41 5.05 -12.08
N LEU A 145 11.71 4.52 -13.08
CA LEU A 145 11.22 3.14 -13.13
C LEU A 145 11.73 2.46 -14.39
N ARG A 146 12.11 1.19 -14.30
CA ARG A 146 12.40 0.36 -15.47
C ARG A 146 11.09 -0.02 -16.14
N ALA A 147 11.01 0.16 -17.45
CA ALA A 147 9.88 -0.24 -18.26
C ALA A 147 10.35 -1.03 -19.48
N SER A 148 9.44 -1.76 -20.12
CA SER A 148 9.74 -2.48 -21.35
C SER A 148 8.83 -2.03 -22.47
N HIS A 149 9.37 -1.89 -23.67
CA HIS A 149 8.57 -1.79 -24.88
C HIS A 149 8.61 -3.12 -25.62
N ILE A 150 7.45 -3.67 -25.93
CA ILE A 150 7.30 -4.88 -26.74
C ILE A 150 7.30 -4.46 -28.20
N LYS A 151 8.32 -4.88 -28.97
CA LYS A 151 8.39 -4.58 -30.41
C LYS A 151 7.41 -5.39 -31.24
N ASP A 152 7.06 -6.59 -30.78
CA ASP A 152 6.21 -7.53 -31.50
C ASP A 152 5.48 -8.44 -30.49
N GLU A 153 4.24 -8.10 -30.18
CA GLU A 153 3.45 -8.82 -29.19
C GLU A 153 2.90 -10.15 -29.71
N GLU A 154 2.67 -10.27 -31.03
CA GLU A 154 2.24 -11.53 -31.65
C GLU A 154 3.34 -12.58 -31.55
N LYS A 155 4.58 -12.20 -31.87
CA LYS A 155 5.72 -13.12 -31.76
C LYS A 155 6.00 -13.53 -30.31
N ILE A 156 5.75 -12.67 -29.32
CA ILE A 156 5.82 -13.06 -27.90
C ILE A 156 4.77 -14.14 -27.58
N LYS A 157 3.53 -14.00 -28.08
CA LYS A 157 2.49 -15.01 -27.88
C LYS A 157 2.88 -16.36 -28.52
N GLU A 158 3.41 -16.34 -29.74
CA GLU A 158 3.91 -17.56 -30.40
C GLU A 158 5.03 -18.24 -29.59
N LEU A 159 5.96 -17.46 -29.03
CA LEU A 159 7.04 -17.99 -28.20
C LEU A 159 6.53 -18.60 -26.88
N ILE A 160 5.53 -17.98 -26.25
CA ILE A 160 4.88 -18.52 -25.05
C ILE A 160 4.14 -19.84 -25.36
N GLU A 161 3.40 -19.90 -26.46
CA GLU A 161 2.73 -21.13 -26.90
C GLU A 161 3.74 -22.25 -27.18
N LEU A 162 4.84 -21.93 -27.85
CA LEU A 162 5.93 -22.87 -28.09
C LEU A 162 6.55 -23.37 -26.77
N HIS A 163 6.75 -22.49 -25.80
CA HIS A 163 7.27 -22.85 -24.48
C HIS A 163 6.34 -23.83 -23.76
N ASN A 164 5.03 -23.53 -23.74
CA ASN A 164 4.02 -24.38 -23.11
C ASN A 164 3.94 -25.76 -23.77
N MET A 165 4.01 -25.82 -25.11
CA MET A 165 4.06 -27.09 -25.84
C MET A 165 5.31 -27.90 -25.47
N ARG A 166 6.48 -27.26 -25.36
CA ARG A 166 7.73 -27.93 -24.95
C ARG A 166 7.66 -28.45 -23.52
N GLN A 167 7.14 -27.67 -22.57
CA GLN A 167 6.95 -28.12 -21.19
C GLN A 167 6.00 -29.32 -21.10
N SER A 168 4.87 -29.27 -21.81
CA SER A 168 3.92 -30.39 -21.85
C SER A 168 4.56 -31.65 -22.43
N ALA A 169 5.35 -31.52 -23.51
CA ALA A 169 6.06 -32.65 -24.12
C ALA A 169 7.11 -33.26 -23.17
N LEU A 170 7.86 -32.41 -22.46
CA LEU A 170 8.82 -32.86 -21.44
C LEU A 170 8.12 -33.61 -20.30
N GLN A 171 7.01 -33.09 -19.80
CA GLN A 171 6.24 -33.75 -18.74
C GLN A 171 5.70 -35.11 -19.19
N GLU A 172 5.16 -35.20 -20.42
CA GLU A 172 4.75 -36.48 -21.00
C GLU A 172 5.92 -37.46 -21.16
N ALA A 173 7.08 -36.97 -21.59
CA ALA A 173 8.28 -37.80 -21.74
C ALA A 173 8.76 -38.32 -20.38
N GLU A 174 8.77 -37.48 -19.35
CA GLU A 174 9.08 -37.87 -17.97
C GLU A 174 8.08 -38.91 -17.42
N GLU A 175 6.79 -38.72 -17.67
CA GLU A 175 5.76 -39.69 -17.27
C GLU A 175 5.91 -41.03 -17.99
N LYS A 176 6.18 -41.01 -19.30
CA LYS A 176 6.46 -42.22 -20.11
C LYS A 176 7.73 -42.91 -19.63
N ALA A 177 8.80 -42.17 -19.35
CA ALA A 177 10.05 -42.70 -18.80
C ALA A 177 9.85 -43.29 -17.40
N ALA A 178 9.08 -42.63 -16.53
CA ALA A 178 8.73 -43.13 -15.19
C ALA A 178 7.85 -44.40 -15.27
N ALA A 179 6.90 -44.46 -16.21
CA ALA A 179 6.08 -45.64 -16.45
C ALA A 179 6.90 -46.81 -17.02
N ALA A 180 7.81 -46.55 -17.95
CA ALA A 180 8.75 -47.52 -18.49
C ALA A 180 9.70 -48.04 -17.40
N ALA A 181 10.26 -47.17 -16.56
CA ALA A 181 11.08 -47.55 -15.41
C ALA A 181 10.30 -48.38 -14.37
N LYS A 182 9.03 -48.06 -14.11
CA LYS A 182 8.16 -48.88 -13.25
C LYS A 182 7.86 -50.26 -13.87
N LYS A 183 7.62 -50.33 -15.18
CA LYS A 183 7.44 -51.60 -15.92
C LYS A 183 8.73 -52.42 -15.91
N ALA A 184 9.89 -51.82 -16.13
CA ALA A 184 11.20 -52.46 -16.07
C ALA A 184 11.54 -52.96 -14.65
N LYS A 185 11.19 -52.22 -13.59
CA LYS A 185 11.34 -52.68 -12.19
C LYS A 185 10.40 -53.86 -11.88
N LYS A 186 9.15 -53.85 -12.36
CA LYS A 186 8.22 -54.98 -12.22
C LYS A 186 8.69 -56.20 -13.02
N ALA A 187 9.22 -55.98 -14.23
CA ALA A 187 9.82 -57.03 -15.06
C ALA A 187 11.05 -57.62 -14.38
N LYS A 188 11.99 -56.80 -13.86
CA LYS A 188 13.14 -57.27 -13.07
C LYS A 188 12.73 -58.02 -11.79
N LYS A 189 11.67 -57.61 -11.10
CA LYS A 189 11.16 -58.34 -9.92
C LYS A 189 10.58 -59.70 -10.30
N LYS A 190 9.76 -59.75 -11.36
CA LYS A 190 9.16 -60.99 -11.89
C LYS A 190 10.19 -61.91 -12.54
N HIS A 191 11.26 -61.34 -13.12
CA HIS A 191 12.39 -62.05 -13.70
C HIS A 191 13.36 -62.54 -12.62
N ARG A 192 13.49 -61.86 -11.48
CA ARG A 192 14.22 -62.34 -10.30
C ARG A 192 13.49 -63.49 -9.59
N GLU A 193 12.16 -63.43 -9.51
CA GLU A 193 11.33 -64.54 -9.01
C GLU A 193 11.36 -65.76 -9.96
N LYS A 194 11.59 -65.55 -11.27
CA LYS A 194 11.78 -66.64 -12.25
C LYS A 194 13.24 -67.10 -12.40
N LEU A 195 14.24 -66.28 -12.06
CA LEU A 195 15.66 -66.62 -12.12
C LEU A 195 16.13 -67.42 -10.89
N GLU A 196 15.44 -67.37 -9.75
CA GLU A 196 15.67 -68.34 -8.66
C GLU A 196 15.19 -69.76 -9.03
N GLU A 197 14.33 -69.89 -10.06
CA GLU A 197 13.83 -71.17 -10.56
C GLU A 197 14.56 -71.64 -11.84
N ALA A 198 15.40 -70.79 -12.46
CA ALA A 198 16.01 -71.05 -13.77
C ALA A 198 17.43 -70.49 -13.95
N ALA A 199 18.25 -70.43 -12.88
CA ALA A 199 19.68 -70.13 -12.98
C ALA A 199 20.54 -71.41 -12.98
N GLU A 200 20.24 -72.30 -13.92
CA GLU A 200 21.24 -73.05 -14.67
C GLU A 200 21.00 -72.67 -16.15
N ALA A 201 22.01 -72.07 -16.80
CA ALA A 201 22.11 -71.65 -18.22
C ALA A 201 21.93 -70.15 -18.57
N ALA A 202 23.09 -69.51 -18.77
CA ALA A 202 23.55 -68.67 -19.89
C ALA A 202 22.80 -67.40 -20.37
N GLU A 203 23.61 -66.32 -20.39
CA GLU A 203 23.70 -65.13 -21.26
C GLU A 203 22.69 -64.92 -22.42
N GLU A 204 22.18 -63.69 -22.58
CA GLU A 204 22.53 -62.78 -23.70
C GLU A 204 21.73 -61.44 -23.69
N GLU A 205 22.42 -60.41 -24.20
CA GLU A 205 22.05 -59.10 -24.81
C GLU A 205 20.66 -58.47 -24.67
N ILE A 206 20.64 -57.14 -24.44
CA ILE A 206 19.61 -56.23 -25.00
C ILE A 206 20.26 -54.91 -25.45
N GLU A 207 20.05 -54.64 -26.74
CA GLU A 207 20.36 -53.47 -27.57
C GLU A 207 19.59 -52.18 -27.24
N GLU A 208 20.24 -51.09 -27.65
CA GLU A 208 19.77 -49.81 -28.21
C GLU A 208 18.76 -48.94 -27.46
N VAL A 209 19.31 -47.79 -27.03
CA VAL A 209 18.62 -46.59 -26.58
C VAL A 209 18.01 -45.90 -27.80
N TYR A 210 16.69 -45.68 -27.77
CA TYR A 210 16.01 -44.78 -28.71
C TYR A 210 16.39 -43.33 -28.36
N GLU A 211 17.33 -42.75 -29.11
CA GLU A 211 17.43 -41.30 -29.29
C GLU A 211 16.47 -40.90 -30.42
N ASP A 212 15.21 -40.59 -30.06
CA ASP A 212 14.33 -39.86 -30.96
C ASP A 212 14.39 -38.38 -30.54
N GLU A 213 15.53 -37.75 -30.89
CA GLU A 213 15.66 -36.30 -30.93
C GLU A 213 14.74 -35.79 -32.05
N SER A 214 13.45 -35.60 -31.76
CA SER A 214 12.60 -34.80 -32.62
C SER A 214 13.08 -33.34 -32.53
N LEU A 215 14.04 -33.02 -33.39
CA LEU A 215 14.64 -31.70 -33.62
C LEU A 215 13.57 -30.70 -34.08
N LEU A 216 12.77 -30.21 -33.15
CA LEU A 216 12.32 -28.83 -33.24
C LEU A 216 13.59 -27.97 -33.07
N PRO A 217 13.84 -26.95 -33.90
CA PRO A 217 15.01 -26.10 -33.72
C PRO A 217 15.05 -25.64 -32.26
N GLU A 218 16.23 -25.77 -31.63
CA GLU A 218 16.54 -25.23 -30.30
C GLU A 218 16.50 -23.70 -30.38
N ILE A 219 15.32 -23.14 -30.61
CA ILE A 219 15.05 -21.74 -30.40
C ILE A 219 15.18 -21.55 -28.90
N ASP A 220 16.22 -20.84 -28.48
CA ASP A 220 16.28 -20.32 -27.13
C ASP A 220 15.20 -19.23 -27.01
N ILE A 221 14.13 -19.58 -26.32
CA ILE A 221 12.98 -18.71 -26.12
C ILE A 221 13.38 -17.48 -25.32
N SER A 222 14.34 -17.61 -24.39
CA SER A 222 14.83 -16.49 -23.58
C SER A 222 15.53 -15.48 -24.47
N ASP A 223 16.45 -15.93 -25.32
CA ASP A 223 17.19 -15.06 -26.25
C ASP A 223 16.26 -14.38 -27.26
N GLU A 224 15.23 -15.08 -27.75
CA GLU A 224 14.26 -14.47 -28.66
C GLU A 224 13.38 -13.44 -27.96
N LEU A 225 12.93 -13.69 -26.71
CA LEU A 225 12.19 -12.72 -25.93
C LEU A 225 13.02 -11.46 -25.64
N GLU A 226 14.32 -11.61 -25.31
CA GLU A 226 15.22 -10.47 -25.09
C GLU A 226 15.38 -9.58 -26.34
N LYS A 227 15.33 -10.15 -27.54
CA LYS A 227 15.40 -9.35 -28.79
C LYS A 227 14.14 -8.52 -29.04
N LEU A 228 13.00 -9.03 -28.57
CA LEU A 228 11.67 -8.43 -28.74
C LEU A 228 11.35 -7.39 -27.66
N LEU A 229 11.99 -7.48 -26.51
CA LEU A 229 11.87 -6.51 -25.44
C LEU A 229 12.95 -5.43 -25.58
N GLN A 230 12.52 -4.18 -25.67
CA GLN A 230 13.40 -3.05 -25.49
C GLN A 230 13.24 -2.52 -24.06
N GLU A 231 14.30 -2.62 -23.26
CA GLU A 231 14.34 -1.96 -21.96
C GLU A 231 14.39 -0.44 -22.13
N LEU A 232 13.56 0.23 -21.34
CA LEU A 232 13.39 1.67 -21.28
C LEU A 232 13.40 2.13 -19.83
N TRP A 233 13.56 3.44 -19.67
CA TRP A 233 13.43 4.10 -18.39
C TRP A 233 12.40 5.21 -18.50
N ILE A 234 11.50 5.25 -17.52
CA ILE A 234 10.44 6.25 -17.41
C ILE A 234 10.51 6.96 -16.06
N TYR A 235 9.95 8.16 -15.98
CA TYR A 235 9.85 8.93 -14.75
C TYR A 235 8.47 9.57 -14.60
N ASP A 236 8.12 9.96 -13.37
CA ASP A 236 6.82 10.57 -13.03
C ASP A 236 5.61 9.75 -13.46
N LEU A 237 5.67 8.43 -13.23
CA LEU A 237 4.50 7.56 -13.42
C LEU A 237 3.32 8.13 -12.61
N THR A 238 2.20 8.39 -13.30
CA THR A 238 0.95 8.90 -12.75
C THR A 238 -0.23 8.14 -13.33
N PRO A 239 -1.31 7.91 -12.56
CA PRO A 239 -2.52 7.31 -13.12
C PRO A 239 -3.17 8.27 -14.11
N ALA A 240 -3.84 7.71 -15.10
CA ALA A 240 -4.61 8.44 -16.11
C ALA A 240 -5.99 7.79 -16.28
N ASN A 241 -6.89 8.43 -17.02
CA ASN A 241 -8.26 7.92 -17.23
C ASN A 241 -8.29 6.53 -17.86
N ASN A 242 -9.45 5.87 -17.84
CA ASN A 242 -9.67 4.55 -18.47
C ASN A 242 -8.76 3.43 -17.95
N GLY A 243 -8.43 3.43 -16.65
CA GLY A 243 -7.55 2.41 -16.05
C GLY A 243 -6.08 2.47 -16.49
N SER A 244 -5.68 3.52 -17.22
CA SER A 244 -4.35 3.63 -17.79
C SER A 244 -3.35 4.34 -16.87
N TRP A 245 -2.09 4.36 -17.29
CA TRP A 245 -1.02 5.10 -16.65
C TRP A 245 -0.25 5.91 -17.68
N ARG A 246 0.38 6.98 -17.23
CA ARG A 246 1.25 7.79 -18.08
C ARG A 246 2.54 8.15 -17.37
N ALA A 247 3.60 8.28 -18.14
CA ALA A 247 4.92 8.65 -17.62
C ALA A 247 5.70 9.42 -18.68
N ASN A 248 6.80 10.04 -18.28
CA ASN A 248 7.74 10.65 -19.21
C ASN A 248 8.86 9.68 -19.58
N LEU A 249 9.24 9.63 -20.86
CA LEU A 249 10.38 8.84 -21.33
C LEU A 249 11.71 9.50 -20.97
N GLU A 250 12.65 8.75 -20.39
CA GLU A 250 14.02 9.25 -20.19
C GLU A 250 14.78 9.39 -21.53
N LYS A 251 14.57 8.44 -22.45
CA LYS A 251 15.23 8.39 -23.76
C LYS A 251 14.21 8.01 -24.83
N GLY A 252 14.45 8.47 -26.05
CA GLY A 252 13.61 8.13 -27.20
C GLY A 252 13.65 6.63 -27.52
N ILE A 253 12.57 6.14 -28.11
CA ILE A 253 12.43 4.75 -28.53
C ILE A 253 12.91 4.64 -29.98
N LYS A 254 13.71 3.62 -30.29
CA LYS A 254 14.24 3.46 -31.65
C LYS A 254 13.12 2.96 -32.56
N GLY A 255 12.92 3.62 -33.69
CA GLY A 255 11.91 3.23 -34.68
C GLY A 255 10.55 3.91 -34.48
N THR A 256 10.43 4.80 -33.50
CA THR A 256 9.23 5.63 -33.29
C THR A 256 9.59 7.12 -33.30
N ASP A 257 8.58 8.00 -33.34
CA ASP A 257 8.76 9.45 -33.28
C ASP A 257 8.99 9.99 -31.85
N LEU A 258 8.95 9.11 -30.84
CA LEU A 258 9.03 9.48 -29.42
C LEU A 258 10.47 9.81 -29.01
N LYS A 259 10.61 10.95 -28.31
CA LYS A 259 11.87 11.52 -27.83
C LYS A 259 11.91 11.54 -26.30
N ALA A 260 13.11 11.81 -25.77
CA ALA A 260 13.29 12.07 -24.35
C ALA A 260 12.36 13.21 -23.88
N GLY A 261 11.70 13.01 -22.74
CA GLY A 261 10.74 13.91 -22.15
C GLY A 261 9.33 13.86 -22.77
N ASN A 262 9.08 13.01 -23.77
CA ASN A 262 7.71 12.80 -24.24
C ASN A 262 6.91 12.00 -23.22
N LEU A 263 5.64 12.39 -23.05
CA LEU A 263 4.66 11.66 -22.28
C LEU A 263 4.25 10.42 -23.08
N VAL A 264 4.15 9.27 -22.41
CA VAL A 264 3.77 8.00 -23.01
C VAL A 264 2.74 7.28 -22.17
N HIS A 265 1.94 6.45 -22.83
CA HIS A 265 1.05 5.49 -22.20
C HIS A 265 1.88 4.37 -21.57
N VAL A 266 1.46 3.94 -20.39
CA VAL A 266 2.07 2.86 -19.63
C VAL A 266 1.01 1.86 -19.21
N ASP A 267 1.23 0.60 -19.57
CA ASP A 267 0.45 -0.52 -19.06
C ASP A 267 1.18 -1.13 -17.87
N LEU A 268 0.43 -1.35 -16.78
CA LEU A 268 0.92 -2.11 -15.64
C LEU A 268 0.37 -3.54 -15.72
N ARG A 269 1.27 -4.52 -15.85
CA ARG A 269 0.94 -5.94 -15.81
C ARG A 269 1.40 -6.53 -14.49
N PHE A 270 0.47 -7.07 -13.71
CA PHE A 270 0.77 -7.70 -12.42
C PHE A 270 1.04 -9.19 -12.62
N VAL A 271 2.13 -9.67 -12.02
CA VAL A 271 2.55 -11.08 -12.06
C VAL A 271 2.89 -11.56 -10.66
N GLU A 272 2.47 -12.78 -10.31
CA GLU A 272 2.87 -13.42 -9.06
C GLU A 272 4.20 -14.15 -9.25
N LEU A 273 5.20 -13.83 -8.41
CA LEU A 273 6.50 -14.48 -8.38
C LEU A 273 6.85 -14.77 -6.91
N GLU A 274 7.13 -16.03 -6.57
CA GLU A 274 7.57 -16.43 -5.22
C GLU A 274 6.64 -15.93 -4.08
N ASP A 275 5.32 -16.00 -4.26
CA ASP A 275 4.30 -15.48 -3.32
C ASP A 275 4.28 -13.95 -3.15
N GLU A 276 5.00 -13.21 -4.01
CA GLU A 276 4.95 -11.75 -4.10
C GLU A 276 4.32 -11.30 -5.42
N GLU A 277 3.38 -10.35 -5.36
CA GLU A 277 2.80 -9.71 -6.55
C GLU A 277 3.73 -8.58 -7.01
N ILE A 278 4.21 -8.67 -8.25
CA ILE A 278 5.14 -7.73 -8.88
C ILE A 278 4.39 -6.99 -9.99
N ALA A 279 4.57 -5.68 -10.05
CA ALA A 279 4.04 -4.86 -11.14
C ALA A 279 5.14 -4.60 -12.19
N LEU A 280 4.88 -4.95 -13.44
CA LEU A 280 5.76 -4.70 -14.58
C LEU A 280 5.19 -3.58 -15.44
N ALA A 281 6.01 -2.58 -15.75
CA ALA A 281 5.62 -1.45 -16.59
C ALA A 281 5.97 -1.69 -18.06
N PHE A 282 4.99 -1.50 -18.94
CA PHE A 282 5.16 -1.59 -20.37
C PHE A 282 4.81 -0.27 -21.04
N VAL A 283 5.67 0.20 -21.95
CA VAL A 283 5.41 1.40 -22.75
C VAL A 283 4.81 0.98 -24.08
N ASP A 284 3.60 1.46 -24.33
CA ASP A 284 2.95 1.38 -25.63
C ASP A 284 3.13 2.72 -26.37
N PRO A 285 3.97 2.79 -27.41
CA PRO A 285 4.21 4.01 -28.16
C PRO A 285 3.10 4.34 -29.15
N GLU A 286 2.19 3.41 -29.43
CA GLU A 286 1.09 3.59 -30.38
C GLU A 286 -0.22 3.96 -29.68
N ALA A 287 -0.35 3.62 -28.38
CA ALA A 287 -1.49 4.00 -27.57
C ALA A 287 -1.56 5.52 -27.34
N ASP A 288 -2.79 6.05 -27.39
CA ASP A 288 -3.06 7.43 -27.03
C ASP A 288 -2.76 7.66 -25.54
N VAL A 289 -2.13 8.79 -25.23
CA VAL A 289 -1.81 9.14 -23.85
C VAL A 289 -3.01 9.81 -23.21
N GLU A 290 -3.61 9.12 -22.24
CA GLU A 290 -4.78 9.61 -21.53
C GLU A 290 -4.50 10.83 -20.64
N ASP A 291 -5.53 11.66 -20.51
CA ASP A 291 -5.52 12.80 -19.60
C ASP A 291 -5.73 12.35 -18.14
N ILE A 292 -5.62 13.31 -17.21
CA ILE A 292 -6.04 13.14 -15.81
C ILE A 292 -7.25 14.04 -15.59
N LYS A 293 -8.45 13.48 -15.72
CA LYS A 293 -9.72 14.15 -15.47
C LYS A 293 -10.47 13.39 -14.38
N ILE A 294 -10.74 14.08 -13.28
CA ILE A 294 -11.57 13.51 -12.21
C ILE A 294 -13.00 14.02 -12.42
N ASN A 295 -13.87 13.10 -12.84
CA ASN A 295 -15.30 13.36 -12.95
C ASN A 295 -16.00 12.70 -11.77
N VAL A 296 -16.54 13.52 -10.88
CA VAL A 296 -17.21 13.02 -9.68
C VAL A 296 -18.63 13.53 -9.60
N THR A 297 -19.52 12.61 -9.26
CA THR A 297 -20.91 12.92 -8.96
C THR A 297 -21.22 12.62 -7.49
N SER A 298 -22.11 13.39 -6.90
CA SER A 298 -22.62 13.07 -5.56
C SER A 298 -23.52 11.83 -5.64
N HIS A 299 -23.19 10.80 -4.86
CA HIS A 299 -24.04 9.62 -4.72
C HIS A 299 -25.36 9.99 -4.04
N ARG A 300 -26.48 9.75 -4.73
CA ARG A 300 -27.83 9.94 -4.16
C ARG A 300 -28.12 8.79 -3.20
N ALA A 301 -28.05 9.06 -1.89
CA ALA A 301 -28.40 8.07 -0.88
C ALA A 301 -29.86 7.59 -1.08
N THR A 302 -30.05 6.28 -1.13
CA THR A 302 -31.39 5.63 -1.22
C THR A 302 -32.22 5.81 0.05
N ARG A 303 -31.58 6.13 1.17
CA ARG A 303 -32.24 6.63 2.37
C ARG A 303 -32.04 8.14 2.44
N LEU A 304 -33.16 8.86 2.50
CA LEU A 304 -33.22 10.31 2.69
C LEU A 304 -32.22 10.79 3.75
N PRO A 305 -31.66 12.00 3.61
CA PRO A 305 -30.77 12.58 4.60
C PRO A 305 -31.47 12.58 5.96
N TRP A 306 -31.03 11.73 6.88
CA TRP A 306 -31.51 11.76 8.26
C TRP A 306 -30.71 12.85 8.96
N ARG A 307 -31.40 13.89 9.46
CA ARG A 307 -30.77 14.95 10.25
C ARG A 307 -31.13 14.73 11.70
N LYS A 308 -30.16 14.33 12.50
CA LYS A 308 -30.38 14.01 13.90
C LYS A 308 -29.30 14.65 14.75
N ALA A 309 -29.74 15.31 15.81
CA ALA A 309 -28.88 15.76 16.89
C ALA A 309 -28.99 14.79 18.07
N TYR A 310 -27.83 14.37 18.57
CA TYR A 310 -27.69 13.50 19.74
C TYR A 310 -27.04 14.28 20.86
N GLU A 311 -27.78 14.49 21.94
CA GLU A 311 -27.29 15.16 23.13
C GLU A 311 -26.91 14.11 24.16
N LEU A 312 -25.63 14.08 24.53
CA LEU A 312 -25.06 13.13 25.48
C LEU A 312 -24.54 13.86 26.72
N GLU A 313 -24.93 13.35 27.89
CA GLU A 313 -24.56 13.89 29.18
C GLU A 313 -23.90 12.83 30.04
N CYS A 314 -22.86 13.18 30.80
CA CYS A 314 -22.36 12.28 31.82
C CYS A 314 -23.02 12.53 33.18
N ILE A 315 -23.73 11.53 33.70
CA ILE A 315 -24.38 11.59 35.02
C ILE A 315 -23.36 11.81 36.15
N THR A 316 -22.16 11.24 36.02
CA THR A 316 -21.09 11.30 37.04
C THR A 316 -20.18 12.52 36.86
N ASN A 317 -20.07 13.06 35.65
CA ASN A 317 -19.27 14.23 35.34
C ASN A 317 -20.15 15.29 34.66
N GLN A 318 -20.71 16.20 35.46
CA GLN A 318 -21.68 17.19 34.98
C GLN A 318 -21.11 18.19 33.96
N ASP A 319 -19.77 18.26 33.85
CA ASP A 319 -19.10 19.12 32.87
C ASP A 319 -19.10 18.52 31.45
N PHE A 320 -19.39 17.22 31.31
CA PHE A 320 -19.50 16.58 30.00
C PHE A 320 -20.95 16.63 29.51
N HIS A 321 -21.26 17.63 28.69
CA HIS A 321 -22.52 17.82 27.99
C HIS A 321 -22.22 18.25 26.54
N GLU A 322 -22.45 17.35 25.58
CA GLU A 322 -22.14 17.60 24.18
C GLU A 322 -23.32 17.24 23.26
N THR A 323 -23.50 18.02 22.20
CA THR A 323 -24.49 17.77 21.15
C THR A 323 -23.79 17.45 19.84
N TYR A 324 -24.10 16.29 19.26
CA TYR A 324 -23.54 15.82 18.00
C TYR A 324 -24.56 15.88 16.88
N TYR A 325 -24.28 16.67 15.84
CA TYR A 325 -25.11 16.85 14.65
C TYR A 325 -24.69 15.89 13.54
N LEU A 326 -25.52 14.89 13.26
CA LEU A 326 -25.21 13.80 12.34
C LEU A 326 -26.15 13.80 11.13
N GLY A 327 -25.63 13.39 9.97
CA GLY A 327 -26.42 13.27 8.74
C GLY A 327 -25.89 14.05 7.54
N ARG A 328 -26.80 14.29 6.58
CA ARG A 328 -26.59 15.10 5.35
C ARG A 328 -27.46 16.37 5.39
N ASN A 329 -26.92 17.52 4.98
CA ASN A 329 -27.57 18.83 5.09
C ASN A 329 -28.29 19.20 3.77
N GLY A 330 -29.04 20.31 3.73
CA GLY A 330 -29.59 20.89 2.50
C GLY A 330 -28.54 21.69 1.73
N GLU A 331 -27.44 22.03 2.40
CA GLU A 331 -26.25 22.65 1.84
C GLU A 331 -25.18 21.62 1.42
N ASP A 332 -25.59 20.41 1.05
CA ASP A 332 -24.69 19.34 0.58
C ASP A 332 -23.79 19.81 -0.59
N ASN A 333 -24.20 20.85 -1.34
CA ASN A 333 -23.36 21.50 -2.34
C ASN A 333 -22.11 22.18 -1.74
N LYS A 334 -22.20 22.82 -0.57
CA LYS A 334 -21.02 23.42 0.10
C LYS A 334 -20.05 22.34 0.55
N LEU A 335 -20.56 21.29 1.19
CA LEU A 335 -19.75 20.16 1.64
C LEU A 335 -19.14 19.40 0.46
N PHE A 336 -19.91 19.20 -0.61
CA PHE A 336 -19.43 18.62 -1.86
C PHE A 336 -18.37 19.50 -2.51
N ASN A 337 -18.58 20.81 -2.60
CA ASN A 337 -17.55 21.73 -3.12
C ASN A 337 -16.26 21.67 -2.29
N LYS A 338 -16.35 21.59 -0.96
CA LYS A 338 -15.17 21.36 -0.11
C LYS A 338 -14.51 20.02 -0.42
N ILE A 339 -15.28 18.94 -0.63
CA ILE A 339 -14.71 17.66 -1.08
C ILE A 339 -13.97 17.85 -2.41
N ILE A 340 -14.58 18.53 -3.39
CA ILE A 340 -13.96 18.80 -4.70
C ILE A 340 -12.66 19.59 -4.55
N ASP A 341 -12.64 20.60 -3.69
CA ASP A 341 -11.42 21.33 -3.37
C ASP A 341 -10.41 20.42 -2.67
N ASP A 342 -10.84 19.55 -1.77
CA ASP A 342 -9.97 18.56 -1.14
C ASP A 342 -9.33 17.64 -2.19
N ILE A 343 -10.07 17.17 -3.20
CA ILE A 343 -9.52 16.40 -4.33
C ILE A 343 -8.46 17.20 -5.08
N ARG A 344 -8.77 18.45 -5.42
CA ARG A 344 -7.87 19.33 -6.20
C ARG A 344 -6.57 19.62 -5.46
N HIS A 345 -6.63 19.73 -4.14
CA HIS A 345 -5.46 19.95 -3.29
C HIS A 345 -4.80 18.63 -2.84
N GLY A 346 -5.22 17.48 -3.36
CA GLY A 346 -4.64 16.18 -3.02
C GLY A 346 -4.96 15.70 -1.60
N ARG A 347 -5.95 16.26 -0.91
CA ARG A 347 -6.29 15.92 0.49
C ARG A 347 -7.04 14.59 0.67
N LEU A 348 -7.02 13.72 -0.33
CA LEU A 348 -7.71 12.43 -0.31
C LEU A 348 -6.74 11.27 -0.09
N ASP A 349 -7.26 10.19 0.44
CA ASP A 349 -6.55 8.92 0.49
C ASP A 349 -6.01 8.55 -0.92
N PRO A 350 -4.71 8.20 -1.04
CA PRO A 350 -4.09 7.87 -2.32
C PRO A 350 -4.80 6.79 -3.14
N ALA A 351 -5.40 5.79 -2.48
CA ALA A 351 -6.15 4.74 -3.17
C ALA A 351 -7.50 5.24 -3.69
N MET A 352 -8.15 6.15 -2.95
CA MET A 352 -9.36 6.81 -3.43
C MET A 352 -9.06 7.72 -4.62
N TYR A 353 -7.96 8.47 -4.57
CA TYR A 353 -7.53 9.32 -5.68
C TYR A 353 -7.25 8.49 -6.94
N LEU A 354 -6.62 7.32 -6.82
CA LEU A 354 -6.37 6.42 -7.93
C LEU A 354 -7.68 6.02 -8.63
N ASP A 355 -8.65 5.53 -7.86
CA ASP A 355 -9.96 5.14 -8.37
C ASP A 355 -10.69 6.32 -9.02
N LEU A 356 -10.59 7.52 -8.45
CA LEU A 356 -11.21 8.75 -8.99
C LEU A 356 -10.67 9.16 -10.36
N VAL A 357 -9.42 8.83 -10.66
CA VAL A 357 -8.81 9.10 -11.97
C VAL A 357 -9.13 7.98 -12.94
N GLN A 358 -8.98 6.72 -12.50
CA GLN A 358 -8.98 5.57 -13.40
C GLN A 358 -10.37 5.02 -13.73
N LYS A 359 -11.38 5.28 -12.90
CA LYS A 359 -12.74 4.77 -13.08
C LYS A 359 -13.70 5.88 -13.49
N ASP A 360 -14.59 5.57 -14.42
CA ASP A 360 -15.57 6.51 -14.94
C ASP A 360 -16.90 6.49 -14.14
N ASP A 361 -17.15 5.42 -13.37
CA ASP A 361 -18.39 5.16 -12.64
C ASP A 361 -18.33 5.55 -11.16
N VAL A 362 -17.56 6.60 -10.83
CA VAL A 362 -17.32 6.96 -9.43
C VAL A 362 -18.37 7.93 -8.89
N ALA A 363 -19.03 7.52 -7.81
CA ALA A 363 -19.90 8.39 -7.03
C ALA A 363 -19.36 8.58 -5.62
N LEU A 364 -19.46 9.80 -5.09
CA LEU A 364 -19.04 10.12 -3.73
C LEU A 364 -20.25 10.12 -2.78
N ASP A 365 -20.25 9.21 -1.82
CA ASP A 365 -21.18 9.18 -0.70
C ASP A 365 -20.52 9.82 0.52
N PHE A 366 -21.11 10.90 1.03
CA PHE A 366 -20.59 11.59 2.21
C PHE A 366 -21.68 11.89 3.25
N SER A 367 -21.30 11.96 4.52
CA SER A 367 -22.20 12.33 5.62
C SER A 367 -21.42 12.71 6.88
N ARG A 368 -22.02 13.51 7.77
CA ARG A 368 -21.49 13.72 9.13
C ARG A 368 -21.77 12.48 9.97
N GLU A 369 -20.72 11.83 10.46
CA GLU A 369 -20.81 10.67 11.33
C GLU A 369 -20.04 10.90 12.64
N LEU A 370 -20.52 10.28 13.72
CA LEU A 370 -19.85 10.29 15.01
C LEU A 370 -18.75 9.24 15.00
N TYR A 371 -17.56 9.62 15.40
CA TYR A 371 -16.42 8.73 15.54
C TYR A 371 -16.02 8.60 17.00
N ARG A 372 -15.57 7.40 17.37
CA ARG A 372 -14.99 7.12 18.67
C ARG A 372 -13.56 6.66 18.50
N CYS A 373 -12.66 7.33 19.20
CA CYS A 373 -11.29 6.85 19.34
C CYS A 373 -11.26 5.64 20.27
N ARG A 374 -10.79 4.49 19.77
CA ARG A 374 -10.62 3.28 20.60
C ARG A 374 -9.53 3.45 21.66
N HIS A 375 -8.62 4.41 21.47
CA HIS A 375 -7.51 4.65 22.38
C HIS A 375 -7.88 5.59 23.52
N CYS A 376 -8.25 6.84 23.24
CA CYS A 376 -8.51 7.85 24.29
C CYS A 376 -10.00 7.99 24.63
N GLY A 377 -10.88 7.28 23.93
CA GLY A 377 -12.33 7.34 24.15
C GLY A 377 -13.00 8.59 23.58
N ASP A 378 -12.21 9.52 23.02
CA ASP A 378 -12.66 10.77 22.41
C ASP A 378 -13.78 10.55 21.39
N LEU A 379 -14.76 11.44 21.44
CA LEU A 379 -15.94 11.45 20.58
C LEU A 379 -15.90 12.74 19.76
N HIS A 380 -15.90 12.61 18.44
CA HIS A 380 -15.87 13.76 17.54
C HIS A 380 -16.71 13.47 16.30
N VAL A 381 -17.31 14.52 15.75
CA VAL A 381 -18.02 14.44 14.47
C VAL A 381 -17.04 14.77 13.37
N THR A 382 -17.00 13.93 12.35
CA THR A 382 -16.25 14.23 11.13
C THR A 382 -17.06 13.86 9.90
N ARG A 383 -16.67 14.42 8.75
CA ARG A 383 -17.22 14.03 7.46
C ARG A 383 -16.70 12.64 7.16
N ARG A 384 -17.59 11.66 6.99
CA ARG A 384 -17.24 10.39 6.36
C ARG A 384 -17.37 10.55 4.85
N LEU A 385 -16.32 10.20 4.13
CA LEU A 385 -16.28 10.12 2.68
C LEU A 385 -16.14 8.66 2.23
N ARG A 386 -16.97 8.28 1.27
CA ARG A 386 -16.96 6.97 0.64
C ARG A 386 -16.98 7.13 -0.87
N LEU A 387 -16.06 6.44 -1.51
CA LEU A 387 -16.05 6.23 -2.94
C LEU A 387 -16.91 5.00 -3.22
N VAL A 388 -17.94 5.16 -4.05
CA VAL A 388 -18.88 4.11 -4.44
C VAL A 388 -18.70 3.86 -5.93
N THR A 389 -18.36 2.62 -6.27
CA THR A 389 -18.33 2.09 -7.64
C THR A 389 -19.41 1.01 -7.78
N GLU A 390 -19.61 0.44 -8.97
CA GLU A 390 -20.53 -0.70 -9.13
C GLU A 390 -20.12 -1.90 -8.26
N ASP A 391 -18.82 -2.21 -8.21
CA ASP A 391 -18.31 -3.41 -7.54
C ASP A 391 -18.00 -3.24 -6.05
N SER A 392 -17.79 -2.01 -5.57
CA SER A 392 -17.15 -1.80 -4.27
C SER A 392 -17.47 -0.47 -3.61
N THR A 393 -17.12 -0.36 -2.33
CA THR A 393 -17.13 0.91 -1.60
C THR A 393 -15.84 1.06 -0.82
N LEU A 394 -15.09 2.11 -1.11
CA LEU A 394 -13.85 2.46 -0.40
C LEU A 394 -14.15 3.61 0.56
N SER A 395 -13.76 3.47 1.83
CA SER A 395 -13.95 4.51 2.85
C SER A 395 -12.63 5.12 3.25
N GLU A 396 -12.59 6.44 3.37
CA GLU A 396 -11.44 7.15 3.90
C GLU A 396 -11.17 6.73 5.37
N PRO A 397 -9.90 6.46 5.74
CA PRO A 397 -9.56 6.23 7.14
C PRO A 397 -9.56 7.55 7.92
N TYR A 398 -10.21 7.56 9.08
CA TYR A 398 -10.19 8.72 9.98
C TYR A 398 -9.32 8.47 11.21
N TYR A 399 -8.61 9.52 11.62
CA TYR A 399 -7.75 9.54 12.78
C TYR A 399 -8.28 10.51 13.83
N CYS A 400 -8.11 10.17 15.09
CA CYS A 400 -8.57 10.96 16.21
C CYS A 400 -7.80 12.29 16.26
N PRO A 401 -8.48 13.44 16.31
CA PRO A 401 -7.80 14.75 16.34
C PRO A 401 -7.00 14.95 17.64
N LYS A 402 -7.42 14.29 18.72
CA LYS A 402 -6.70 14.33 19.99
C LYS A 402 -5.39 13.56 19.93
N CYS A 403 -5.45 12.24 19.68
CA CYS A 403 -4.29 11.35 19.84
C CYS A 403 -3.80 10.68 18.54
N GLY A 404 -4.28 11.07 17.36
CA GLY A 404 -3.81 10.54 16.08
C GLY A 404 -4.12 9.06 15.78
N GLU A 405 -4.80 8.35 16.68
CA GLU A 405 -5.16 6.94 16.48
C GLU A 405 -6.33 6.75 15.55
N ARG A 406 -6.41 5.58 14.90
CA ARG A 406 -7.54 5.29 14.00
C ARG A 406 -8.86 5.29 14.79
N SER A 407 -9.75 6.20 14.39
CA SER A 407 -11.10 6.28 14.93
C SER A 407 -12.02 5.29 14.24
N SER A 408 -13.03 4.81 14.95
CA SER A 408 -14.08 3.96 14.37
C SER A 408 -15.40 4.73 14.31
N PRO A 409 -16.15 4.63 13.21
CA PRO A 409 -17.48 5.21 13.14
C PRO A 409 -18.38 4.51 14.17
N VAL A 410 -19.20 5.30 14.86
CA VAL A 410 -20.19 4.82 15.82
C VAL A 410 -21.50 4.61 15.08
N ASN A 411 -21.93 3.35 15.00
CA ASN A 411 -23.25 3.02 14.48
C ASN A 411 -24.32 3.71 15.33
N ARG A 412 -25.35 4.25 14.68
CA ARG A 412 -26.46 4.95 15.36
C ARG A 412 -27.06 4.18 16.55
N VAL A 413 -27.24 2.86 16.38
CA VAL A 413 -27.78 1.97 17.42
C VAL A 413 -26.88 1.85 18.66
N HIS A 414 -25.61 2.26 18.57
CA HIS A 414 -24.62 2.21 19.64
C HIS A 414 -24.32 3.58 20.27
N ILE A 415 -24.96 4.67 19.81
CA ILE A 415 -24.74 6.01 20.39
C ILE A 415 -25.18 6.03 21.85
N ALA A 416 -26.33 5.41 22.16
CA ALA A 416 -26.85 5.32 23.52
C ALA A 416 -26.01 4.45 24.48
N SER A 417 -25.05 3.67 23.96
CA SER A 417 -24.16 2.81 24.76
C SER A 417 -22.73 3.35 24.85
N LEU A 418 -22.53 4.61 24.48
CA LEU A 418 -21.25 5.29 24.62
C LEU A 418 -20.93 5.59 26.08
N ASN A 419 -19.63 5.57 26.38
CA ASN A 419 -19.12 5.94 27.69
C ASN A 419 -18.46 7.31 27.60
N CYS A 420 -18.52 8.07 28.70
CA CYS A 420 -17.85 9.35 28.84
C CYS A 420 -16.34 9.19 28.59
N PRO A 421 -15.72 10.03 27.75
CA PRO A 421 -14.29 9.96 27.48
C PRO A 421 -13.45 10.25 28.73
N VAL A 422 -14.01 10.97 29.71
CA VAL A 422 -13.29 11.38 30.94
C VAL A 422 -13.37 10.32 32.04
N CYS A 423 -14.57 9.89 32.41
CA CYS A 423 -14.77 9.01 33.57
C CYS A 423 -15.11 7.55 33.20
N HIS A 424 -15.24 7.25 31.90
CA HIS A 424 -15.56 5.93 31.33
C HIS A 424 -16.88 5.31 31.81
N ARG A 425 -17.75 6.08 32.49
CA ARG A 425 -19.11 5.68 32.83
C ARG A 425 -20.06 5.87 31.64
N PRO A 426 -21.17 5.12 31.57
CA PRO A 426 -22.18 5.30 30.53
C PRO A 426 -22.69 6.73 30.44
N LEU A 427 -22.92 7.21 29.23
CA LEU A 427 -23.57 8.49 28.96
C LEU A 427 -25.09 8.34 28.98
N ASP A 428 -25.77 9.37 29.46
CA ASP A 428 -27.22 9.54 29.31
C ASP A 428 -27.50 10.20 27.96
N MET A 429 -28.35 9.58 27.16
CA MET A 429 -28.74 10.11 25.85
C MET A 429 -30.14 10.73 25.96
N LYS A 430 -30.24 12.04 25.68
CA LYS A 430 -31.55 12.70 25.60
C LYS A 430 -32.32 12.27 24.34
N PRO A 431 -33.65 12.49 24.30
CA PRO A 431 -34.45 12.18 23.11
C PRO A 431 -33.87 12.82 21.85
N GLU A 432 -33.78 12.04 20.78
CA GLU A 432 -33.23 12.49 19.50
C GLU A 432 -33.97 13.73 18.98
N LYS A 433 -33.22 14.80 18.66
CA LYS A 433 -33.78 16.03 18.07
C LYS A 433 -33.60 16.02 16.55
N VAL A 434 -34.54 16.60 15.82
CA VAL A 434 -34.36 16.89 14.40
C VAL A 434 -33.51 18.16 14.30
N TRP A 435 -32.43 18.09 13.54
CA TRP A 435 -31.56 19.22 13.28
C TRP A 435 -32.02 19.95 12.02
N TYR A 436 -32.30 21.26 12.17
CA TYR A 436 -32.60 22.17 11.08
C TYR A 436 -31.44 23.16 10.99
N ALA A 437 -30.72 23.16 9.88
CA ALA A 437 -29.59 24.08 9.68
C ALA A 437 -30.12 25.52 9.66
N SER A 438 -29.72 26.33 10.64
CA SER A 438 -29.67 27.78 10.49
C SER A 438 -28.28 28.17 10.00
N ASP A 439 -28.23 29.20 9.16
CA ASP A 439 -27.05 29.65 8.39
C ASP A 439 -25.81 30.04 9.23
N GLU A 440 -25.85 29.98 10.57
CA GLU A 440 -24.80 30.46 11.48
C GLU A 440 -23.94 29.37 12.13
N GLU A 441 -24.31 28.08 12.09
CA GLU A 441 -23.54 27.02 12.78
C GLU A 441 -22.47 26.33 11.92
N ASP A 442 -22.50 26.53 10.59
CA ASP A 442 -21.72 25.70 9.67
C ASP A 442 -20.24 26.10 9.49
N ASP A 443 -19.82 27.28 9.94
CA ASP A 443 -18.45 27.76 9.75
C ASP A 443 -17.46 27.23 10.81
N SER A 444 -17.93 26.91 12.02
CA SER A 444 -17.03 26.57 13.14
C SER A 444 -16.31 25.21 13.02
N ILE A 445 -16.89 24.26 12.26
CA ILE A 445 -16.29 22.94 11.98
C ILE A 445 -15.60 22.92 10.61
N LEU A 446 -15.84 23.93 9.76
CA LEU A 446 -15.17 24.07 8.47
C LEU A 446 -13.80 24.76 8.56
N LEU A 447 -13.49 25.37 9.72
CA LEU A 447 -12.29 26.16 10.04
C LEU A 447 -11.20 25.39 10.82
N GLU A 448 -11.17 24.06 10.78
CA GLU A 448 -9.94 23.34 11.12
C GLU A 448 -8.97 23.49 9.92
N ASP A 449 -8.16 24.55 9.98
CA ASP A 449 -6.94 24.78 9.19
C ASP A 449 -5.86 23.73 9.49
#